data_AF-A0A6N8FW54-F1
#
_entry.id   AF-A0A6N8FW54-F1
#
_cell.length_a   1.000
_cell.length_b   1.000
_cell.length_c   1.000
_cell.angle_alpha   90.00
_cell.angle_beta   90.00
_cell.angle_gamma   90.00
#
_symmetry.space_group_name_H-M   'P 1'
#
loop_
_entity.id
_entity.type
_entity.pdbx_description
1 polymer ?
#
loop_
_entity_poly.entity_id
_entity_poly.type
_entity_poly.pdbx_seq_one_letter_code
_entity_poly.pdbx_strand_id
1 'polypeptide(L)' 'MNTNPQEVNQKIRDNMTQLQIDLEKTFKKIFEQAGSKIKPEKQDEIQKAIDSTKLLLERFKCRYELSCQTEEIVY' A
#
# COMPACT_ATOMS: atom_id res chain seq x y z
N MET A 1 -9.71 5.81 28.14
CA MET A 1 -9.30 4.58 27.44
C MET A 1 -7.80 4.64 27.24
N ASN A 2 -7.03 3.79 27.93
CA ASN A 2 -5.60 3.65 27.66
C ASN A 2 -5.47 2.72 26.46
N THR A 3 -5.53 3.28 25.25
CA THR A 3 -5.36 2.50 24.03
C THR A 3 -3.92 1.99 24.00
N ASN A 4 -3.74 0.67 24.01
CA ASN A 4 -2.41 0.07 23.96
C ASN A 4 -1.74 0.48 22.63
N PRO A 5 -0.54 1.07 22.63
CA PRO A 5 0.17 1.44 21.39
C PRO A 5 0.27 0.30 20.38
N GLN A 6 0.36 -0.96 20.84
CA GLN A 6 0.38 -2.13 19.97
C GLN A 6 -0.96 -2.35 19.23
N GLU A 7 -2.09 -2.13 19.89
CA GLU A 7 -3.43 -2.23 19.27
C GLU A 7 -3.65 -1.12 18.25
N VAL A 8 -3.15 0.09 18.53
CA VAL A 8 -3.19 1.21 17.59
C VAL A 8 -2.36 0.89 16.34
N ASN A 9 -1.13 0.40 16.52
CA ASN A 9 -0.25 0.03 15.40
C ASN A 9 -0.82 -1.11 14.57
N GLN A 10 -1.43 -2.12 15.21
CA GLN A 10 -2.11 -3.20 14.49
C GLN A 10 -3.28 -2.66 13.67
N LYS A 11 -4.13 -1.83 14.26
CA LYS A 11 -5.28 -1.24 13.57
C LYS A 11 -4.87 -0.35 12.39
N ILE A 12 -3.77 0.39 12.52
CA ILE A 12 -3.20 1.17 11.41
C ILE A 12 -2.74 0.24 10.28
N ARG A 13 -2.03 -0.86 10.59
CA ARG A 13 -1.59 -1.84 9.60
C ARG A 13 -2.76 -2.52 8.88
N ASP A 14 -3.79 -2.92 9.62
CA ASP A 14 -4.97 -3.58 9.07
C ASP A 14 -5.71 -2.63 8.11
N ASN A 15 -5.93 -1.38 8.54
CA ASN A 15 -6.57 -0.35 7.70
C ASN A 15 -5.76 -0.07 6.42
N MET A 16 -4.44 0.02 6.51
CA MET A 16 -3.59 0.26 5.35
C MET A 16 -3.56 -0.93 4.39
N THR A 17 -3.60 -2.15 4.92
CA THR A 17 -3.72 -3.37 4.10
C THR A 17 -5.05 -3.41 3.37
N GLN A 18 -6.14 -3.04 4.06
CA GLN A 18 -7.47 -2.96 3.44
C GLN A 18 -7.52 -1.90 2.33
N LEU A 19 -6.94 -0.72 2.56
CA LEU A 19 -6.81 0.33 1.54
C LEU A 19 -6.03 -0.15 0.32
N GLN A 20 -4.94 -0.89 0.51
CA GLN A 20 -4.18 -1.48 -0.59
C GLN A 20 -5.04 -2.43 -1.44
N ILE A 21 -5.79 -3.32 -0.78
CA ILE A 21 -6.69 -4.28 -1.46
C ILE A 21 -7.78 -3.54 -2.24
N ASP A 22 -8.39 -2.52 -1.65
CA ASP A 22 -9.48 -1.78 -2.28
C ASP A 22 -9.00 -0.93 -3.48
N LEU A 23 -7.79 -0.36 -3.39
CA LEU A 23 -7.13 0.28 -4.52
C LEU A 23 -6.89 -0.70 -5.67
N GLU A 24 -6.30 -1.86 -5.40
CA GLU A 24 -6.04 -2.89 -6.43
C GLU A 24 -7.33 -3.37 -7.12
N LYS A 25 -8.39 -3.62 -6.35
CA LYS A 25 -9.71 -3.97 -6.89
C LYS A 25 -10.28 -2.88 -7.78
N THR A 26 -10.15 -1.62 -7.36
CA THR A 26 -10.67 -0.47 -8.11
C THR A 26 -9.92 -0.31 -9.43
N PHE A 27 -8.60 -0.38 -9.42
CA PHE A 27 -7.80 -0.34 -10.65
C PHE A 27 -8.13 -1.48 -11.59
N LYS A 28 -8.25 -2.71 -11.08
CA LYS A 28 -8.64 -3.87 -11.88
C LYS A 28 -9.99 -3.65 -12.56
N LYS A 29 -11.00 -3.14 -11.85
CA LYS A 29 -12.30 -2.80 -12.44
C LYS A 29 -12.20 -1.73 -13.52
N ILE A 30 -11.40 -0.69 -13.30
CA ILE A 30 -11.18 0.37 -14.30
C ILE A 30 -10.55 -0.23 -15.57
N PHE A 31 -9.56 -1.10 -15.44
CA PHE A 31 -8.95 -1.77 -16.58
C PHE A 31 -9.88 -2.77 -17.26
N GLU A 32 -10.71 -3.49 -16.52
CA GLU A 32 -11.71 -4.39 -17.13
C GLU A 32 -12.77 -3.60 -17.92
N GLN A 33 -13.22 -2.46 -17.39
CA GLN A 33 -14.28 -1.65 -18.02
C GLN A 33 -13.79 -0.73 -19.13
N ALA A 34 -12.59 -0.17 -18.97
CA ALA A 34 -12.06 0.86 -19.85
C ALA A 34 -10.74 0.48 -20.52
N GLY A 35 -10.12 -0.65 -20.18
CA GLY A 35 -8.79 -1.06 -20.66
C GLY A 35 -8.69 -1.19 -22.18
N SER A 36 -9.77 -1.60 -22.85
CA SER A 36 -9.82 -1.63 -24.33
C SER A 36 -9.79 -0.25 -24.98
N LYS A 37 -10.06 0.82 -24.22
CA LYS A 37 -10.03 2.22 -24.64
C LYS A 37 -8.76 2.95 -24.16
N ILE A 38 -7.98 2.32 -23.29
CA ILE A 38 -6.73 2.90 -22.76
C ILE A 38 -5.60 2.57 -23.74
N LYS A 39 -4.84 3.60 -24.14
CA LYS A 39 -3.65 3.39 -24.96
C LYS A 39 -2.60 2.57 -24.18
N PRO A 40 -1.86 1.65 -24.81
CA PRO A 40 -0.85 0.83 -24.13
C PRO A 40 0.17 1.65 -23.31
N GLU A 41 0.55 2.81 -23.83
CA GLU A 41 1.45 3.79 -23.19
C GLU A 41 0.91 4.27 -21.84
N LYS A 42 -0.41 4.52 -21.76
CA LYS A 42 -1.10 4.92 -20.53
C LYS A 42 -1.30 3.75 -19.58
N GLN A 43 -1.44 2.53 -20.10
CA GLN A 43 -1.51 1.33 -19.27
C GLN A 43 -0.18 1.10 -18.52
N ASP A 44 0.96 1.30 -19.19
CA ASP A 44 2.30 1.20 -18.58
C ASP A 44 2.53 2.29 -17.51
N GLU A 45 2.14 3.54 -17.78
CA GLU A 45 2.19 4.63 -16.79
C GLU A 45 1.36 4.32 -15.54
N ILE A 46 0.13 3.81 -15.73
CA ILE A 46 -0.76 3.46 -14.61
C ILE A 46 -0.19 2.27 -13.83
N GLN A 47 0.36 1.26 -14.51
CA GLN A 47 0.99 0.12 -13.84
C GLN A 47 2.17 0.56 -12.97
N LYS A 48 3.05 1.42 -13.50
CA LYS A 48 4.16 2.01 -12.72
C LYS A 48 3.68 2.81 -11.51
N ALA A 49 2.60 3.56 -11.64
CA ALA A 49 2.01 4.32 -10.54
C ALA A 49 1.44 3.39 -9.45
N ILE A 50 0.79 2.28 -9.85
CA ILE A 50 0.30 1.24 -8.94
C ILE A 50 1.47 0.62 -8.19
N ASP A 51 2.52 0.18 -8.88
CA ASP A 51 3.67 -0.49 -8.25
C ASP A 51 4.42 0.46 -7.30
N SER A 52 4.57 1.73 -7.68
CA SER A 52 5.13 2.76 -6.79
C SER A 52 4.27 2.96 -5.54
N THR A 53 2.95 2.94 -5.69
CA THR A 53 2.01 3.07 -4.56
C THR A 53 2.09 1.85 -3.63
N LYS A 54 2.20 0.63 -4.17
CA LYS A 54 2.40 -0.59 -3.37
C LYS A 54 3.69 -0.50 -2.54
N LEU A 55 4.79 -0.08 -3.16
CA LEU A 55 6.07 0.08 -2.47
C LEU A 55 5.98 1.12 -1.33
N LEU A 56 5.26 2.23 -1.55
CA LEU A 56 5.05 3.25 -0.52
C LEU A 56 4.20 2.72 0.65
N LEU A 57 3.14 1.95 0.35
CA LEU A 57 2.30 1.31 1.36
C LEU A 57 3.06 0.26 2.17
N GLU A 58 3.92 -0.55 1.54
CA GLU A 58 4.83 -1.46 2.23
C GLU A 58 5.76 -0.72 3.19
N ARG A 59 6.47 0.31 2.69
CA ARG A 59 7.35 1.16 3.53
C ARG A 59 6.60 1.81 4.69
N PHE A 60 5.36 2.23 4.46
CA PHE A 60 4.53 2.80 5.51
C PHE A 60 4.17 1.74 6.56
N LYS A 61 3.72 0.55 6.14
CA LYS A 61 3.39 -0.56 7.04
C LYS A 61 4.60 -0.97 7.90
N CYS A 62 5.80 -1.01 7.32
CA CYS A 62 7.05 -1.29 8.03
C CYS A 62 7.30 -0.33 9.22
N ARG A 63 6.87 0.94 9.16
CA ARG A 63 7.05 1.89 10.28
C ARG A 63 6.23 1.52 11.52
N TYR A 64 5.21 0.69 11.35
CA TYR A 64 4.32 0.20 12.42
C TYR A 64 4.62 -1.26 12.78
N GLU A 65 5.65 -1.86 12.18
CA GLU A 65 6.20 -3.15 12.59
C GLU A 65 7.41 -2.92 13.50
N LEU A 66 7.41 -3.54 14.68
CA LEU A 66 8.55 -3.52 15.61
C LEU A 66 9.85 -4.08 14.97
N SER A 67 9.74 -4.90 13.94
CA SER A 67 10.86 -5.59 13.26
C SER A 67 11.67 -4.73 12.29
N CYS A 68 11.13 -3.62 11.77
CA CYS A 68 11.82 -2.76 10.79
C CYS A 68 12.61 -1.60 11.41
N GLN A 69 12.55 -1.41 12.73
CA GLN A 69 13.31 -0.35 13.43
C GLN A 69 14.73 -0.78 13.82
N THR A 70 15.14 -2.02 13.49
CA THR A 70 16.39 -2.63 13.98
C THR A 70 17.63 -2.36 13.12
N GLU A 71 17.55 -1.51 12.08
CA GLU A 71 18.69 -1.21 11.20
C GLU A 71 19.25 0.23 11.33
N GLU A 72 18.87 0.99 12.37
CA GLU A 72 19.39 2.35 12.61
C GLU A 72 20.13 2.53 13.96
N ILE A 73 20.76 1.46 14.48
CA ILE A 73 21.78 1.61 15.53
C ILE A 73 22.99 0.75 15.18
N VAL A 74 23.87 1.27 14.32
CA VAL A 74 25.28 0.86 14.26
C VAL A 74 26.06 1.97 14.97
N TYR A 75 26.48 1.69 16.20
CA TYR A 75 27.53 2.44 16.91
C TYR A 75 28.90 2.01 16.39
#